data_AF-A0AAW0ZY53-F1
#
_entry.id   AF-A0AAW0ZY53-F1
#
_cell.length_a   1.000
_cell.length_b   1.000
_cell.length_c   1.000
_cell.angle_alpha   90.00
_cell.angle_beta   90.00
_cell.angle_gamma   90.00
#
_symmetry.space_group_name_H-M   'P 1'
#
loop_
_entity.id
_entity.type
_entity.pdbx_description
1 polymer ?
#
loop_
_entity_poly.entity_id
_entity_poly.type
_entity_poly.pdbx_seq_one_letter_code
_entity_poly.pdbx_strand_id
1 'polypeptide(L)'
;MFSSSRAFPPILFAALFVCIGLTHSLKCYKCGQYNEGVGSITPCINYTAQMDPKDCPSSAEWCIKYVSEGSTVRDCVPTCVEKEAWSTRTYCCQQDGCNSAPSFVSSSSLTVLAITMAALLVLRG
;
A
#
# COMPACT_ATOMS: atom_id res chain seq x y z
N MET A 1 -45.95 -22.31 5.39
CA MET A 1 -44.74 -22.76 4.67
C MET A 1 -43.91 -21.52 4.34
N PHE A 2 -42.99 -21.13 5.22
CA PHE A 2 -41.93 -20.19 4.85
C PHE A 2 -40.78 -21.03 4.32
N SER A 3 -40.71 -21.12 2.99
CA SER A 3 -39.59 -21.73 2.29
C SER A 3 -38.35 -20.92 2.65
N SER A 4 -37.51 -21.48 3.52
CA SER A 4 -36.20 -20.94 3.83
C SER A 4 -35.37 -21.05 2.55
N SER A 5 -35.42 -19.99 1.75
CA SER A 5 -34.64 -19.84 0.54
C SER A 5 -33.18 -20.06 0.92
N ARG A 6 -32.60 -21.15 0.41
CA ARG A 6 -31.16 -21.42 0.37
C ARG A 6 -30.47 -20.14 -0.13
N ALA A 7 -30.04 -19.29 0.79
CA ALA A 7 -29.05 -18.27 0.50
C ALA A 7 -27.82 -19.06 0.04
N PHE A 8 -27.57 -19.02 -1.26
CA PHE A 8 -26.48 -19.74 -1.89
C PHE A 8 -25.18 -19.40 -1.15
N PRO A 9 -24.46 -20.40 -0.60
CA PRO A 9 -23.18 -20.17 0.08
C PRO A 9 -22.21 -19.25 -0.68
N PRO A 10 -22.07 -19.29 -2.04
CA PRO A 10 -21.14 -18.40 -2.74
C PRO A 10 -21.47 -16.90 -2.62
N ILE A 11 -22.74 -16.52 -2.47
CA ILE A 11 -23.13 -15.09 -2.34
C ILE A 11 -22.71 -14.55 -0.97
N LEU A 12 -22.88 -15.37 0.07
CA LEU A 12 -22.44 -15.03 1.42
C LEU A 12 -20.91 -14.93 1.50
N PHE A 13 -20.19 -15.87 0.88
CA PHE A 13 -18.73 -15.83 0.79
C PHE A 13 -18.24 -14.61 0.01
N ALA A 14 -18.84 -14.30 -1.15
CA ALA A 14 -18.49 -13.10 -1.92
C ALA A 14 -18.71 -11.81 -1.13
N ALA A 15 -19.83 -11.70 -0.41
CA ALA A 15 -20.11 -10.55 0.45
C ALA A 15 -19.10 -10.42 1.60
N LEU A 16 -18.67 -11.53 2.21
CA LEU A 16 -17.63 -11.55 3.24
C LEU A 16 -16.27 -11.08 2.69
N PHE A 17 -15.87 -11.52 1.49
CA PHE A 17 -14.62 -11.07 0.86
C PHE A 17 -14.63 -9.57 0.54
N VAL A 18 -15.78 -9.02 0.13
CA VAL A 18 -15.93 -7.57 -0.11
C VAL A 18 -15.82 -6.77 1.21
N CYS A 19 -16.38 -7.28 2.31
CA CYS A 19 -16.36 -6.59 3.60
C CYS A 19 -14.98 -6.59 4.28
N ILE A 20 -14.14 -7.61 4.07
CA ILE A 20 -12.80 -7.70 4.68
C ILE A 20 -11.86 -6.61 4.13
N GLY A 21 -12.12 -6.08 2.93
CA GLY A 21 -11.28 -5.05 2.31
C GLY A 21 -11.42 -3.62 2.87
N LEU A 22 -12.38 -3.34 3.76
CA LEU A 22 -12.78 -1.96 4.09
C LEU A 22 -12.28 -1.41 5.43
N THR A 23 -11.59 -2.20 6.26
CA THR A 23 -11.31 -1.80 7.66
C THR A 23 -9.83 -1.68 8.03
N HIS A 24 -8.93 -1.79 7.06
CA HIS A 24 -7.50 -1.69 7.35
C HIS A 24 -7.00 -0.25 7.25
N SER A 25 -6.58 0.31 8.39
CA SER A 25 -5.81 1.55 8.41
C SER A 25 -4.45 1.27 7.78
N LEU A 26 -4.08 2.06 6.76
CA LEU A 26 -2.81 1.92 6.06
C LEU A 26 -1.63 2.06 7.05
N LYS A 27 -0.64 1.17 6.94
CA LYS A 27 0.59 1.25 7.74
C LYS A 27 1.80 1.52 6.85
N CYS A 28 2.56 2.57 7.13
CA CYS A 28 3.75 2.91 6.34
C CYS A 28 4.98 3.05 7.23
N TYR A 29 6.17 2.89 6.67
CA TYR A 29 7.39 3.33 7.33
C TYR A 29 7.41 4.86 7.35
N LYS A 30 7.73 5.44 8.51
CA LYS A 30 7.78 6.90 8.70
C LYS A 30 9.15 7.29 9.24
N CYS A 31 9.88 8.11 8.50
CA CYS A 31 11.17 8.63 8.93
C CYS A 31 11.59 9.84 8.10
N GLY A 32 12.37 10.72 8.72
CA GLY A 32 12.79 11.97 8.12
C GLY A 32 11.66 13.00 8.01
N GLN A 33 11.97 14.15 7.45
CA GLN A 33 11.00 15.20 7.12
C GLN A 33 11.39 15.85 5.81
N TYR A 34 10.41 15.98 4.92
CA TYR A 34 10.54 16.70 3.66
C TYR A 34 9.66 17.94 3.72
N ASN A 35 10.27 19.12 3.80
CA ASN A 35 9.55 20.38 3.80
C ASN A 35 9.64 21.02 2.41
N GLU A 36 8.58 20.87 1.62
CA GLU A 36 8.42 21.54 0.32
C GLU A 36 8.33 23.06 0.53
N GLY A 37 9.46 23.76 0.47
CA GLY A 37 9.51 25.23 0.54
C GLY A 37 10.71 25.81 1.29
N VAL A 38 11.39 25.01 2.12
CA VAL A 38 12.51 25.50 2.95
C VAL A 38 13.86 24.94 2.48
N GLY A 39 13.86 23.97 1.57
CA GLY A 39 15.08 23.33 1.04
C GLY A 39 15.81 22.44 2.05
N SER A 40 15.25 22.19 3.23
CA SER A 40 15.84 21.33 4.24
C SER A 40 15.17 19.96 4.23
N ILE A 41 15.99 18.93 4.03
CA ILE A 41 15.62 17.52 4.08
C ILE A 41 16.27 16.95 5.33
N THR A 42 15.47 16.43 6.26
CA THR A 42 16.01 15.62 7.36
C THR A 42 16.00 14.16 6.92
N PRO A 43 17.16 13.55 6.60
CA PRO A 43 17.19 12.19 6.11
C PRO A 43 16.88 11.17 7.21
N CYS A 44 16.45 9.98 6.81
CA CYS A 44 16.40 8.83 7.71
C CYS A 44 17.84 8.41 8.07
N ILE A 45 18.28 8.70 9.31
CA ILE A 45 19.65 8.44 9.82
C ILE A 45 19.96 6.98 10.21
N ASN A 46 19.06 6.05 9.86
CA ASN A 46 19.13 4.60 10.12
C ASN A 46 18.80 4.10 11.55
N TYR A 47 18.34 2.84 11.62
CA TYR A 47 17.58 2.11 12.66
C TYR A 47 16.07 2.38 12.77
N THR A 48 15.59 3.62 12.90
CA THR A 48 14.13 3.88 13.02
C THR A 48 13.32 3.53 11.77
N ALA A 49 13.95 3.54 10.59
CA ALA A 49 13.29 3.25 9.31
C ALA A 49 12.98 1.76 9.07
N GLN A 50 13.51 0.86 9.91
CA GLN A 50 13.38 -0.59 9.76
C GLN A 50 12.64 -1.25 10.91
N MET A 51 12.29 -0.52 11.97
CA MET A 51 11.73 -1.12 13.18
C MET A 51 10.35 -1.72 12.93
N ASP A 52 9.38 -0.93 12.46
CA ASP A 52 8.03 -1.40 12.09
C ASP A 52 7.26 -0.31 11.32
N PRO A 53 6.37 -0.67 10.39
CA PRO A 53 5.36 0.24 9.85
C PRO A 53 4.48 0.83 10.96
N LYS A 54 4.17 2.13 10.87
CA LYS A 54 3.29 2.84 11.80
C LYS A 54 1.95 3.10 11.13
N ASP A 55 0.88 3.10 11.93
CA ASP A 55 -0.45 3.48 11.46
C ASP A 55 -0.45 4.91 10.90
N CYS A 56 -1.03 5.06 9.72
CA CYS A 56 -1.28 6.34 9.09
C CYS A 56 -2.56 6.98 9.64
N PRO A 57 -2.69 8.33 9.60
CA PRO A 57 -3.96 8.97 9.87
C PRO A 57 -5.01 8.53 8.85
N SER A 58 -6.28 8.55 9.23
CA SER A 58 -7.40 8.15 8.35
C SER A 58 -7.54 9.00 7.08
N SER A 59 -6.92 10.17 7.05
CA SER A 59 -6.86 11.04 5.86
C SER A 59 -5.76 10.66 4.87
N ALA A 60 -4.84 9.76 5.24
CA ALA A 60 -3.73 9.36 4.38
C ALA A 60 -4.03 8.04 3.68
N GLU A 61 -3.94 8.06 2.35
CA GLU A 61 -4.24 6.92 1.47
C GLU A 61 -2.99 6.33 0.82
N TRP A 62 -1.83 6.97 1.00
CA TRP A 62 -0.60 6.63 0.29
C TRP A 62 0.61 6.59 1.23
N CYS A 63 1.43 5.56 1.08
CA CYS A 63 2.81 5.57 1.56
C CYS A 63 3.70 6.24 0.52
N ILE A 64 4.57 7.14 0.98
CA ILE A 64 5.57 7.79 0.13
C ILE A 64 6.98 7.33 0.48
N LYS A 65 7.83 7.35 -0.54
CA LYS A 65 9.27 7.29 -0.39
C LYS A 65 9.91 8.34 -1.29
N TYR A 66 10.50 9.34 -0.67
CA TYR A 66 11.30 10.35 -1.35
C TYR A 66 12.78 9.97 -1.25
N VAL A 67 13.50 9.97 -2.37
CA VAL A 67 14.92 9.67 -2.44
C VAL A 67 15.61 10.82 -3.14
N SER A 68 16.70 11.33 -2.58
CA SER A 68 17.49 12.45 -3.11
C SER A 68 18.94 12.26 -2.71
N GLU A 69 19.88 12.15 -3.65
CA GLU A 69 21.35 12.05 -3.44
C GLU A 69 21.80 11.64 -2.02
N GLY A 70 21.61 10.35 -1.67
CA GLY A 70 22.04 9.78 -0.39
C GLY A 70 21.08 9.97 0.79
N SER A 71 20.00 10.73 0.61
CA SER A 71 18.91 10.94 1.57
C SER A 71 17.67 10.16 1.17
N THR A 72 16.97 9.61 2.15
CA THR A 72 15.63 9.02 1.98
C THR A 72 14.71 9.57 3.06
N VAL A 73 13.46 9.84 2.68
CA VAL A 73 12.36 10.22 3.58
C VAL A 73 11.15 9.33 3.27
N ARG A 74 10.41 8.96 4.30
CA ARG A 74 9.22 8.10 4.18
C ARG A 74 8.10 8.65 5.05
N ASP A 75 6.88 8.68 4.53
CA ASP A 75 5.72 9.17 5.29
C ASP A 75 4.40 8.62 4.73
N CYS A 76 3.30 8.96 5.38
CA CYS A 76 1.93 8.79 4.88
C CYS A 76 1.39 10.13 4.37
N VAL A 77 0.75 10.15 3.20
CA VAL A 77 0.14 11.36 2.64
C VAL A 77 -1.27 11.11 2.11
N PRO A 78 -2.14 12.14 2.07
CA PRO A 78 -3.47 12.03 1.47
C PRO A 78 -3.42 11.80 -0.04
N THR A 79 -2.46 12.43 -0.72
CA THR A 79 -2.31 12.37 -2.18
C THR A 79 -0.84 12.24 -2.53
N CYS A 80 -0.50 11.38 -3.48
CA CYS A 80 0.87 11.18 -3.92
C CYS A 80 0.97 11.27 -5.45
N VAL A 81 2.01 11.95 -5.93
CA VAL A 81 2.34 12.03 -7.36
C VAL A 81 3.80 11.65 -7.50
N GLU A 82 4.07 10.62 -8.30
CA GLU A 82 5.43 10.23 -8.61
C GLU A 82 6.11 11.32 -9.43
N LYS A 83 7.32 11.69 -9.03
CA LYS A 83 8.11 12.76 -9.65
C LYS A 83 9.55 12.31 -9.74
N GLU A 84 10.21 12.62 -10.85
CA GLU A 84 11.63 12.40 -11.05
C GLU A 84 12.26 13.70 -11.59
N ALA A 85 13.22 14.25 -10.85
CA ALA A 85 13.84 15.54 -11.16
C ALA A 85 15.25 15.59 -10.56
N TRP A 86 16.29 15.88 -11.35
CA TRP A 86 17.68 16.14 -10.89
C TRP A 86 18.14 15.24 -9.72
N SER A 87 18.10 13.90 -9.90
CA SER A 87 18.53 12.91 -8.88
C SER A 87 17.58 12.76 -7.66
N THR A 88 16.40 13.37 -7.72
CA THR A 88 15.31 13.18 -6.76
C THR A 88 14.21 12.32 -7.36
N ARG A 89 13.68 11.36 -6.59
CA ARG A 89 12.57 10.49 -6.99
C ARG A 89 11.57 10.32 -5.87
N THR A 90 10.28 10.45 -6.21
CA THR A 90 9.15 10.18 -5.31
C THR A 90 8.42 8.93 -5.77
N TYR A 91 8.25 7.96 -4.88
CA TYR A 91 7.51 6.72 -5.12
C TYR A 91 6.24 6.68 -4.28
N CYS A 92 5.15 6.19 -4.86
CA CYS A 92 3.83 6.10 -4.23
C CYS A 92 3.34 4.65 -4.18
N CYS A 93 2.78 4.23 -3.06
CA CYS A 93 2.15 2.90 -2.94
C CYS A 93 1.07 2.86 -1.85
N GLN A 94 0.18 1.87 -1.88
CA GLN A 94 -1.03 1.80 -1.03
C GLN A 94 -1.11 0.52 -0.19
N GLN A 95 -0.03 -0.25 -0.11
CA GLN A 95 0.01 -1.46 0.69
C GLN A 95 0.78 -1.25 1.99
N ASP A 96 0.40 -1.98 3.04
CA ASP A 96 1.10 -1.92 4.31
C ASP A 96 2.60 -2.19 4.14
N GLY A 97 3.43 -1.26 4.61
CA GLY A 97 4.88 -1.35 4.57
C GLY A 97 5.50 -1.29 3.17
N CYS A 98 4.75 -0.94 2.12
CA CYS A 98 5.22 -0.97 0.74
C CYS A 98 6.41 -0.02 0.47
N ASN A 99 6.50 1.07 1.24
CA ASN A 99 7.62 2.02 1.14
C ASN A 99 8.91 1.52 1.84
N SER A 100 8.96 0.25 2.27
CA SER A 100 10.16 -0.43 2.78
C SER A 100 11.26 -0.62 1.75
N ALA A 101 10.88 -0.97 0.52
CA ALA A 101 11.80 -1.51 -0.46
C ALA A 101 12.59 -0.44 -1.23
N PRO A 102 13.77 -0.77 -1.76
CA PRO A 102 14.34 -0.08 -2.91
C PRO A 102 13.47 -0.34 -4.14
N SER A 103 12.42 0.47 -4.32
CA SER A 103 11.61 0.59 -5.55
C SER A 103 11.32 -0.73 -6.27
N PHE A 104 10.34 -1.49 -5.80
CA PHE A 104 9.67 -2.50 -6.62
C PHE A 104 8.30 -1.96 -7.00
N VAL A 105 8.02 -1.96 -8.30
CA VAL A 105 6.72 -1.62 -8.89
C VAL A 105 5.66 -2.50 -8.22
N SER A 106 4.67 -1.87 -7.58
CA SER A 106 3.54 -2.54 -6.95
C SER A 106 2.75 -3.29 -8.04
N SER A 107 3.01 -4.60 -8.19
CA SER A 107 2.47 -5.40 -9.29
C SER A 107 1.15 -6.03 -8.87
N SER A 108 0.09 -5.23 -8.80
CA SER A 108 -1.31 -5.68 -8.66
C SER A 108 -1.71 -6.71 -9.74
N SER A 109 -0.97 -6.75 -10.84
CA SER A 109 -1.06 -7.72 -11.92
C SER A 109 -0.73 -9.16 -11.51
N LEU A 110 0.18 -9.39 -10.55
CA LEU A 110 0.54 -10.75 -10.11
C LEU A 110 -0.57 -11.41 -9.29
N THR A 111 -1.27 -10.62 -8.46
CA THR A 111 -2.41 -11.10 -7.68
C THR A 111 -3.59 -11.45 -8.57
N VAL A 112 -3.87 -10.66 -9.61
CA VAL A 112 -4.94 -10.96 -10.58
C VAL A 112 -4.61 -12.22 -11.39
N LEU A 113 -3.35 -12.41 -11.78
CA LEU A 113 -2.90 -13.61 -12.48
C LEU A 113 -3.05 -14.89 -11.62
N ALA A 114 -2.71 -14.80 -10.33
CA ALA A 114 -2.86 -15.92 -9.40
C ALA A 114 -4.33 -16.30 -9.18
N ILE A 115 -5.22 -15.31 -9.03
CA ILE A 115 -6.66 -15.54 -8.83
C ILE A 115 -7.30 -16.15 -10.09
N THR A 116 -6.97 -15.62 -11.27
CA THR A 116 -7.47 -16.15 -12.54
C THR A 116 -7.01 -17.59 -12.81
N MET A 117 -5.75 -17.91 -12.50
CA MET A 117 -5.23 -19.28 -12.57
C MET A 117 -5.96 -20.22 -11.61
N ALA A 118 -6.17 -19.81 -10.37
CA ALA A 118 -6.90 -20.61 -9.38
C ALA A 118 -8.36 -20.86 -9.82
N ALA A 119 -9.03 -19.84 -10.34
CA ALA A 119 -10.40 -19.97 -10.86
C ALA A 119 -10.47 -20.97 -12.04
N LEU A 120 -9.53 -20.89 -12.99
CA LEU A 120 -9.47 -21.80 -14.14
C LEU A 120 -9.22 -23.27 -13.73
N LEU A 121 -8.45 -23.51 -12.66
CA LEU A 121 -8.21 -24.86 -12.14
C LEU A 121 -9.44 -25.44 -11.44
N VAL A 122 -10.19 -24.61 -10.70
CA VAL A 122 -11.42 -25.04 -10.01
C VAL A 122 -12.59 -25.24 -10.99
N LEU A 123 -12.67 -24.47 -12.08
CA LEU A 123 -13.69 -24.63 -13.13
C LEU A 123 -13.44 -25.84 -14.05
N ARG A 124 -12.23 -26.40 -14.02
CA ARG A 124 -11.82 -27.56 -14.85
C ARG A 124 -11.77 -28.89 -14.08
N GLY A 125 -11.95 -28.88 -12.77
CA GLY A 125 -12.11 -30.08 -11.92
C GLY A 125 -13.57 -30.32 -11.59
#